data_AF-A0A699V828-F1
#
_entry.id   AF-A0A699V828-F1
#
_cell.length_a   1.000
_cell.length_b   1.000
_cell.length_c   1.000
_cell.angle_alpha   90.00
_cell.angle_beta   90.00
_cell.angle_gamma   90.00
#
_symmetry.space_group_name_H-M   'P 1'
#
loop_
_entity.id
_entity.type
_entity.pdbx_description
1 polymer ?
#
loop_
_entity_poly.entity_id
_entity_poly.type
_entity_poly.pdbx_seq_one_letter_code
_entity_poly.pdbx_strand_id
1 'polypeptide(L)'
;FHRLLTLLQIVQLILFIVDSGCTKHMTRNLKLLCNFVEKFLGTVRFGNDQFAPILGYGDLVQGHVTINKVYYVEGLNHNLFSVGQFCDADLEVVFRKSTCFVRDLQGNDLLVGNRGSDLYTISLHESTSSIPLCLMAKVTPTQAWLWHRRLSHLNFDYINLLSKKDIVNGLPKL
;
A
#
# COMPACT_ATOMS: atom_id res chain seq x y z
N PHE A 1 1.42 -20.66 -32.22
CA PHE A 1 2.28 -20.43 -31.03
C PHE A 1 2.45 -18.95 -30.65
N HIS A 2 1.51 -18.07 -31.00
CA HIS A 2 1.60 -16.62 -30.71
C HIS A 2 0.42 -16.10 -29.86
N ARG A 3 -0.11 -16.97 -28.98
CA ARG A 3 -1.22 -16.67 -28.06
C ARG A 3 -1.04 -17.25 -26.64
N LEU A 4 0.20 -17.54 -26.23
CA LEU A 4 0.49 -18.07 -24.89
C LEU A 4 1.48 -17.22 -24.06
N LEU A 5 1.82 -16.00 -24.53
CA LEU A 5 2.77 -15.11 -23.87
C LEU A 5 2.18 -13.75 -23.46
N THR A 6 0.87 -13.57 -23.57
CA THR A 6 0.16 -12.45 -22.91
C THR A 6 -0.29 -12.94 -21.53
N LEU A 7 0.20 -12.28 -20.47
CA LEU A 7 -0.16 -12.40 -19.04
C LEU A 7 0.80 -13.17 -18.11
N LEU A 8 2.11 -13.22 -18.38
CA LEU A 8 3.07 -13.30 -17.25
C LEU A 8 3.22 -11.89 -16.68
N GLN A 9 2.21 -11.47 -15.90
CA GLN A 9 2.33 -10.28 -15.07
C GLN A 9 3.50 -10.56 -14.12
N ILE A 10 4.62 -9.87 -14.28
CA ILE A 10 5.77 -9.98 -13.36
C ILE A 10 5.26 -9.47 -12.02
N VAL A 11 4.92 -10.38 -11.13
CA VAL A 11 4.53 -10.05 -9.76
C VAL A 11 5.82 -9.73 -9.02
N GLN A 12 6.05 -8.45 -8.75
CA GLN A 12 7.16 -8.04 -7.91
C GLN A 12 6.83 -8.41 -6.46
N LEU A 13 7.71 -9.20 -5.85
CA LEU A 13 7.62 -9.55 -4.44
C LEU A 13 8.35 -8.52 -3.62
N ILE A 14 7.68 -7.96 -2.62
CA ILE A 14 8.28 -7.04 -1.66
C ILE A 14 8.38 -7.72 -0.30
N LEU A 15 9.60 -7.79 0.22
CA LEU A 15 9.91 -8.47 1.47
C LEU A 15 9.85 -7.50 2.65
N PHE A 16 9.22 -7.98 3.73
CA PHE A 16 9.25 -7.39 5.06
C PHE A 16 9.93 -8.34 6.02
N ILE A 17 10.93 -7.86 6.75
CA ILE A 17 11.54 -8.60 7.87
C ILE A 17 10.60 -8.51 9.06
N VAL A 18 10.32 -9.65 9.69
CA VAL A 18 9.54 -9.70 10.93
C VAL A 18 10.50 -9.49 12.10
N ASP A 19 10.42 -8.33 12.74
CA ASP A 19 11.41 -7.88 13.72
C ASP A 19 10.76 -7.55 15.07
N SER A 20 11.26 -8.19 16.12
CA SER A 20 10.80 -7.96 17.50
C SER A 20 11.47 -6.77 18.18
N GLY A 21 12.64 -6.34 17.69
CA GLY A 21 13.31 -5.12 18.16
C GLY A 21 12.73 -3.84 17.55
N CYS A 22 11.85 -3.98 16.57
CA CYS A 22 11.27 -2.87 15.85
C CYS A 22 10.04 -2.31 16.56
N THR A 23 10.01 -1.00 16.84
CA THR A 23 8.90 -0.36 17.55
C THR A 23 7.68 -0.10 16.67
N LYS A 24 7.88 0.01 15.35
CA LYS A 24 6.84 0.36 14.38
C LYS A 24 6.96 -0.44 13.09
N HIS A 25 5.87 -0.78 12.43
CA HIS A 25 5.90 -1.22 11.04
C HIS A 25 6.45 -0.08 10.19
N MET A 26 7.43 -0.36 9.34
CA MET A 26 8.16 0.65 8.57
C MET A 26 8.43 0.17 7.15
N THR A 27 8.34 1.10 6.19
CA THR A 27 8.74 0.86 4.80
C THR A 27 9.41 2.10 4.20
N ARG A 28 10.31 1.88 3.25
CA ARG A 28 10.82 2.93 2.35
C ARG A 28 10.10 2.99 1.01
N ASN A 29 9.14 2.09 0.77
CA ASN A 29 8.45 2.02 -0.50
C ASN A 29 7.07 2.67 -0.36
N LEU A 30 6.99 3.95 -0.73
CA LEU A 30 5.75 4.72 -0.66
C LEU A 30 4.62 4.10 -1.50
N LYS A 31 4.95 3.37 -2.58
CA LYS A 31 3.96 2.72 -3.46
C LYS A 31 3.15 1.62 -2.75
N LEU A 32 3.65 1.12 -1.63
CA LEU A 32 2.95 0.12 -0.82
C LEU A 32 1.84 0.72 0.04
N LEU A 33 1.88 2.03 0.29
CA LEU A 33 1.02 2.68 1.25
C LEU A 33 -0.19 3.31 0.55
N CYS A 34 -1.39 2.94 0.99
CA CYS A 34 -2.61 3.67 0.69
C CYS A 34 -2.94 4.63 1.84
N ASN A 35 -3.85 5.58 1.60
CA ASN A 35 -4.23 6.61 2.57
C ASN A 35 -3.02 7.36 3.19
N PHE A 36 -1.96 7.56 2.39
CA PHE A 36 -0.73 8.14 2.90
C PHE A 36 -0.95 9.57 3.38
N VAL A 37 -0.47 9.85 4.58
CA VAL A 37 -0.42 11.19 5.17
C VAL A 37 1.04 11.58 5.31
N GLU A 38 1.46 12.54 4.48
CA GLU A 38 2.78 13.16 4.59
C GLU A 38 2.82 14.05 5.83
N LYS A 39 3.67 13.68 6.78
CA LYS A 39 3.82 14.38 8.06
C LYS A 39 5.12 13.95 8.73
N PHE A 40 5.94 14.91 9.11
CA PHE A 40 7.09 14.63 9.96
C PHE A 40 6.62 14.15 11.35
N LEU A 41 7.02 12.94 11.72
CA LEU A 41 6.64 12.29 12.99
C LEU A 41 7.81 12.13 13.97
N GLY A 42 8.98 12.66 13.63
CA GLY A 42 10.22 12.49 14.39
C GLY A 42 11.23 11.64 13.63
N THR A 43 12.12 10.99 14.37
CA THR A 43 13.19 10.15 13.81
C THR A 43 13.14 8.74 14.39
N VAL A 44 13.59 7.78 13.59
CA VAL A 44 13.92 6.43 14.07
C VAL A 44 15.42 6.36 14.32
N ARG A 45 15.84 5.71 15.42
CA ARG A 45 17.24 5.33 15.67
C ARG A 45 17.43 3.89 15.25
N PHE A 46 18.41 3.66 14.39
CA PHE A 46 18.79 2.32 13.96
C PHE A 46 19.79 1.69 14.94
N GLY A 47 19.97 0.37 14.85
CA GLY A 47 20.94 -0.36 15.67
C GLY A 47 22.40 0.05 15.45
N ASN A 48 22.71 0.77 14.38
CA ASN A 48 24.02 1.36 14.09
C ASN A 48 24.16 2.82 14.56
N ASP A 49 23.25 3.28 15.45
CA ASP A 49 23.19 4.64 15.98
C ASP A 49 22.93 5.77 14.96
N GLN A 50 22.65 5.42 13.70
CA GLN A 50 22.18 6.39 12.72
C GLN A 50 20.69 6.68 12.93
N PHE A 51 20.30 7.87 12.48
CA PHE A 51 18.92 8.33 12.56
C PHE A 51 18.37 8.58 11.16
N ALA A 52 17.08 8.27 10.96
CA ALA A 52 16.35 8.65 9.75
C ALA A 52 15.03 9.33 10.10
N PRO A 53 14.58 10.31 9.30
CA PRO A 53 13.30 10.95 9.51
C PRO A 53 12.15 10.01 9.16
N ILE A 54 11.07 10.08 9.94
CA ILE A 54 9.78 9.49 9.63
C ILE A 54 8.97 10.57 8.92
N LEU A 55 8.75 10.41 7.62
CA LEU A 55 8.19 11.45 6.74
C LEU A 55 6.67 11.32 6.55
N GLY A 56 6.07 10.25 7.06
CA GLY A 56 4.63 10.08 7.06
C GLY A 56 4.22 8.68 7.46
N TYR A 57 2.95 8.37 7.26
CA TYR A 57 2.41 7.04 7.47
C TYR A 57 1.26 6.77 6.51
N GLY A 58 0.99 5.51 6.25
CA GLY A 58 -0.19 5.07 5.51
C GLY A 58 -0.56 3.65 5.91
N ASP A 59 -1.56 3.11 5.23
CA ASP A 59 -2.01 1.74 5.48
C ASP A 59 -1.44 0.82 4.41
N LEU A 60 -1.07 -0.39 4.81
CA LEU A 60 -0.62 -1.43 3.91
C LEU A 60 -1.73 -2.48 3.79
N VAL A 61 -2.15 -2.79 2.57
CA VAL A 61 -3.24 -3.74 2.31
C VAL A 61 -2.71 -4.94 1.55
N GLN A 62 -2.96 -6.14 2.07
CA GLN A 62 -2.64 -7.41 1.43
C GLN A 62 -3.86 -8.33 1.52
N GLY A 63 -4.55 -8.51 0.38
CA GLY A 63 -5.80 -9.27 0.36
C GLY A 63 -6.86 -8.63 1.27
N HIS A 64 -7.33 -9.39 2.27
CA HIS A 64 -8.28 -8.91 3.29
C HIS A 64 -7.62 -8.35 4.56
N VAL A 65 -6.28 -8.37 4.63
CA VAL A 65 -5.53 -7.88 5.79
C VAL A 65 -5.12 -6.44 5.56
N THR A 66 -5.33 -5.59 6.56
CA THR A 66 -4.85 -4.20 6.56
C THR A 66 -3.95 -3.97 7.76
N ILE A 67 -2.73 -3.52 7.51
CA ILE A 67 -1.76 -3.11 8.53
C ILE A 67 -1.81 -1.59 8.56
N ASN A 68 -2.41 -1.06 9.62
CA ASN A 68 -2.66 0.37 9.76
C ASN A 68 -1.40 1.13 10.20
N LYS A 69 -1.28 2.38 9.76
CA LYS A 69 -0.21 3.31 10.20
C LYS A 69 1.21 2.75 10.08
N VAL A 70 1.53 2.13 8.94
CA VAL A 70 2.91 1.80 8.56
C VAL A 70 3.66 3.09 8.28
N TYR A 71 4.81 3.27 8.93
CA TYR A 71 5.61 4.49 8.82
C TYR A 71 6.46 4.47 7.55
N TYR A 72 6.48 5.61 6.86
CA TYR A 72 7.38 5.84 5.75
C TYR A 72 8.70 6.45 6.25
N VAL A 73 9.79 5.73 6.00
CA VAL A 73 11.14 6.10 6.44
C VAL A 73 12.09 5.97 5.25
N GLU A 74 12.62 7.11 4.79
CA GLU A 74 13.48 7.17 3.59
C GLU A 74 14.82 6.44 3.80
N GLY A 75 15.43 6.57 4.98
CA GLY A 75 16.72 5.96 5.32
C GLY A 75 16.68 4.46 5.66
N LEU A 76 15.56 3.78 5.45
CA LEU A 76 15.41 2.37 5.79
C LEU A 76 16.12 1.48 4.74
N ASN A 77 16.86 0.48 5.18
CA ASN A 77 17.49 -0.49 4.26
C ASN A 77 16.54 -1.62 3.86
N HIS A 78 15.70 -2.08 4.79
CA HIS A 78 14.74 -3.18 4.61
C HIS A 78 13.41 -2.81 5.24
N ASN A 79 12.29 -3.21 4.63
CA ASN A 79 10.99 -3.01 5.26
C ASN A 79 10.84 -3.90 6.49
N LEU A 80 10.19 -3.39 7.53
CA LEU A 80 10.10 -4.06 8.82
C LEU A 80 8.64 -4.17 9.23
N PHE A 81 8.24 -5.35 9.70
CA PHE A 81 7.07 -5.50 10.53
C PHE A 81 7.48 -5.60 11.99
N SER A 82 6.90 -4.74 12.83
CA SER A 82 7.04 -4.83 14.28
C SER A 82 6.20 -5.99 14.82
N VAL A 83 6.85 -6.93 15.49
CA VAL A 83 6.15 -7.99 16.24
C VAL A 83 5.31 -7.38 17.36
N GLY A 84 5.85 -6.39 18.07
CA GLY A 84 5.14 -5.71 19.16
C GLY A 84 3.80 -5.13 18.72
N GLN A 85 3.76 -4.44 17.58
CA GLN A 85 2.51 -3.89 17.07
C GLN A 85 1.50 -4.95 16.60
N PHE A 86 1.95 -6.12 16.12
CA PHE A 86 1.02 -7.22 15.88
C PHE A 86 0.42 -7.72 17.20
N CYS A 87 1.23 -7.87 18.24
CA CYS A 87 0.74 -8.27 19.56
C CYS A 87 -0.20 -7.23 20.19
N ASP A 88 0.10 -5.93 20.05
CA ASP A 88 -0.77 -4.84 20.51
C ASP A 88 -2.14 -4.84 19.81
N ALA A 89 -2.24 -5.48 18.63
CA ALA A 89 -3.46 -5.64 17.85
C ALA A 89 -4.15 -6.99 18.10
N ASP A 90 -3.82 -7.69 19.20
CA ASP A 90 -4.34 -9.01 19.56
C ASP A 90 -4.06 -10.10 18.50
N LEU A 91 -2.95 -9.98 17.76
CA LEU A 91 -2.48 -11.00 16.82
C LEU A 91 -1.32 -11.79 17.40
N GLU A 92 -1.31 -13.09 17.11
CA GLU A 92 -0.18 -13.96 17.45
C GLU A 92 0.88 -13.93 16.34
N VAL A 93 2.15 -13.78 16.73
CA VAL A 93 3.28 -14.00 15.82
C VAL A 93 3.99 -15.28 16.20
N VAL A 94 3.94 -16.28 15.32
CA VAL A 94 4.49 -17.62 15.58
C VAL A 94 5.69 -17.88 14.70
N PHE A 95 6.81 -18.21 15.32
CA PHE A 95 8.04 -18.61 14.63
C PHE A 95 8.23 -20.13 14.71
N ARG A 96 8.47 -20.76 13.56
CA ARG A 96 8.84 -22.18 13.42
C ARG A 96 10.15 -22.30 12.66
N LYS A 97 10.74 -23.50 12.66
CA LYS A 97 12.06 -23.77 12.05
C LYS A 97 12.29 -23.11 10.68
N SER A 98 11.27 -23.13 9.80
CA SER A 98 11.37 -22.62 8.43
C SER A 98 10.29 -21.59 8.05
N THR A 99 9.33 -21.30 8.92
CA THR A 99 8.19 -20.45 8.61
C THR A 99 7.83 -19.55 9.77
N CYS A 100 7.15 -18.45 9.50
CA CYS A 100 6.45 -17.68 10.51
C CYS A 100 5.03 -17.35 10.07
N PHE A 101 4.16 -17.07 11.04
CA PHE A 101 2.76 -16.75 10.82
C PHE A 101 2.37 -15.56 11.66
N VAL A 102 1.51 -14.69 11.12
CA VAL A 102 0.71 -13.76 11.90
C VAL A 102 -0.72 -14.28 11.90
N ARG A 103 -1.27 -14.54 13.07
CA ARG A 103 -2.57 -15.22 13.23
C ARG A 103 -3.53 -14.37 14.05
N ASP A 104 -4.82 -14.51 13.75
CA ASP A 104 -5.85 -14.04 14.66
C ASP A 104 -5.99 -14.96 15.88
N LEU A 105 -6.78 -14.53 16.88
CA LEU A 105 -7.04 -15.30 18.09
C LEU A 105 -7.84 -16.60 17.85
N GLN A 106 -8.43 -16.76 16.65
CA GLN A 106 -9.12 -17.99 16.25
C GLN A 106 -8.14 -19.00 15.62
N GLY A 107 -6.88 -18.61 15.40
CA GLY A 107 -5.83 -19.43 14.82
C GLY A 107 -5.78 -19.41 13.29
N ASN A 108 -6.49 -18.49 12.63
CA ASN A 108 -6.39 -18.34 11.18
C ASN A 108 -5.10 -17.59 10.80
N ASP A 109 -4.38 -18.13 9.82
CA ASP A 109 -3.16 -17.50 9.29
C ASP A 109 -3.53 -16.29 8.40
N LEU A 110 -3.26 -15.08 8.88
CA LEU A 110 -3.49 -13.83 8.16
C LEU A 110 -2.34 -13.51 7.19
N LEU A 111 -1.11 -13.72 7.67
CA LEU A 111 0.11 -13.54 6.89
C LEU A 111 1.03 -14.74 7.12
N VAL A 112 1.63 -15.21 6.04
CA VAL A 112 2.57 -16.33 6.05
C VAL A 112 3.93 -15.82 5.60
N GLY A 113 4.96 -16.15 6.38
CA GLY A 113 6.34 -15.84 6.09
C GLY A 113 7.22 -17.08 6.10
N ASN A 114 8.41 -16.91 5.53
CA ASN A 114 9.44 -17.95 5.44
C ASN A 114 10.71 -17.50 6.15
N ARG A 115 11.48 -18.46 6.65
CA ARG A 115 12.82 -18.23 7.18
C ARG A 115 13.85 -18.43 6.08
N GLY A 116 14.67 -17.43 5.81
CA GLY A 116 15.78 -17.49 4.85
C GLY A 116 16.98 -16.70 5.38
N SER A 117 18.19 -17.24 5.23
CA SER A 117 19.43 -16.63 5.76
C SER A 117 19.28 -16.16 7.23
N ASP A 118 18.69 -17.03 8.05
CA ASP A 118 18.37 -16.82 9.47
C ASP A 118 17.34 -15.73 9.81
N LEU A 119 16.81 -15.02 8.81
CA LEU A 119 15.76 -14.00 8.97
C LEU A 119 14.38 -14.55 8.62
N TYR A 120 13.36 -14.11 9.34
CA TYR A 120 11.97 -14.36 8.98
C TYR A 120 11.44 -13.21 8.14
N THR A 121 10.84 -13.54 7.00
CA THR A 121 10.32 -12.55 6.07
C THR A 121 8.92 -12.90 5.60
N ILE A 122 8.08 -11.89 5.47
CA ILE A 122 6.76 -11.98 4.83
C ILE A 122 6.87 -11.30 3.47
N SER A 123 6.51 -12.02 2.42
CA SER A 123 6.46 -11.49 1.06
C SER A 123 5.07 -10.96 0.75
N LEU A 124 5.01 -9.71 0.32
CA LEU A 124 3.80 -9.07 -0.18
C LEU A 124 3.85 -8.98 -1.69
N HIS A 125 2.68 -9.01 -2.32
CA HIS A 125 2.58 -8.88 -3.77
C HIS A 125 2.32 -7.43 -4.14
N GLU A 126 3.22 -6.83 -4.93
CA GLU A 126 2.92 -5.56 -5.56
C GLU A 126 1.94 -5.81 -6.70
N SER A 127 0.67 -5.47 -6.49
CA SER A 127 -0.28 -5.40 -7.60
C SER A 127 0.13 -4.21 -8.47
N THR A 128 0.70 -4.49 -9.65
CA THR A 128 1.06 -3.49 -10.67
C THR A 128 -0.15 -2.77 -11.29
N SER A 129 -1.30 -2.79 -10.63
CA SER A 129 -2.41 -1.92 -11.00
C SER A 129 -2.05 -0.51 -10.56
N SER A 130 -1.78 0.35 -11.54
CA SER A 130 -1.59 1.79 -11.40
C SER A 130 -2.90 2.51 -11.01
N ILE A 131 -3.65 1.96 -10.07
CA ILE A 131 -4.79 2.60 -9.41
C ILE A 131 -4.85 2.00 -7.99
N PRO A 132 -4.64 2.79 -6.93
CA PRO A 132 -5.02 2.33 -5.61
C PRO A 132 -6.53 2.10 -5.65
N LEU A 133 -6.95 0.85 -5.46
CA LEU A 133 -8.34 0.48 -5.16
C LEU A 133 -8.69 1.00 -3.75
N CYS A 134 -8.58 2.32 -3.57
CA CYS A 134 -9.30 3.03 -2.53
C CYS A 134 -10.74 3.12 -3.01
N LEU A 135 -11.61 2.53 -2.22
CA LEU A 135 -13.03 2.80 -2.18
C LEU A 135 -13.23 4.33 -2.12
N MET A 136 -13.39 5.00 -3.26
CA MET A 136 -13.82 6.40 -3.32
C MET A 136 -15.32 6.46 -2.99
N ALA A 137 -15.64 6.18 -1.73
CA ALA A 137 -16.92 6.52 -1.15
C ALA A 137 -16.80 7.93 -0.57
N LYS A 138 -17.53 8.87 -1.19
CA LYS A 138 -17.74 10.28 -0.79
C LYS A 138 -16.61 11.27 -1.11
N VAL A 139 -16.45 11.56 -2.39
CA VAL A 139 -16.41 12.96 -2.84
C VAL A 139 -17.48 13.06 -3.92
N THR A 140 -18.47 13.95 -3.76
CA THR A 140 -19.44 14.23 -4.84
C THR A 140 -18.64 14.62 -6.08
N PRO A 141 -18.67 13.84 -7.17
CA PRO A 141 -17.95 14.21 -8.38
C PRO A 141 -18.56 15.50 -8.88
N THR A 142 -17.77 16.55 -9.09
CA THR A 142 -18.23 17.65 -9.93
C THR A 142 -18.64 17.04 -11.28
N GLN A 143 -19.74 17.53 -11.87
CA GLN A 143 -20.26 16.92 -13.10
C GLN A 143 -19.18 16.83 -14.20
N ALA A 144 -18.24 17.77 -14.24
CA ALA A 144 -17.05 17.74 -15.09
C ALA A 144 -16.26 16.43 -15.00
N TRP A 145 -16.02 15.93 -13.78
CA TRP A 145 -15.25 14.70 -13.53
C TRP A 145 -16.00 13.46 -14.02
N LEU A 146 -17.31 13.46 -13.88
CA LEU A 146 -18.17 12.36 -14.35
C LEU A 146 -18.18 12.30 -15.88
N TRP A 147 -18.19 13.45 -16.55
CA TRP A 147 -18.09 13.56 -18.00
C TRP A 147 -16.69 13.23 -18.52
N HIS A 148 -15.63 13.63 -17.81
CA HIS A 148 -14.26 13.22 -18.12
C HIS A 148 -14.12 11.69 -18.13
N ARG A 149 -14.75 11.00 -17.17
CA ARG A 149 -14.77 9.51 -17.15
C ARG A 149 -15.59 8.89 -18.29
N ARG A 150 -16.68 9.52 -18.73
CA ARG A 150 -17.49 9.01 -19.87
C ARG A 150 -16.77 9.18 -21.21
N LEU A 151 -15.99 10.25 -21.33
CA LEU A 151 -15.31 10.62 -22.57
C LEU A 151 -13.84 10.15 -22.62
N SER A 152 -13.29 9.69 -21.49
CA SER A 152 -12.00 9.02 -21.20
C SER A 152 -10.70 9.65 -21.74
N HIS A 153 -10.72 10.26 -22.91
CA HIS A 153 -9.56 10.78 -23.64
C HIS A 153 -9.62 12.29 -23.89
N LEU A 154 -10.69 12.96 -23.47
CA LEU A 154 -10.84 14.41 -23.62
C LEU A 154 -10.41 15.12 -22.34
N ASN A 155 -9.44 16.04 -22.46
CA ASN A 155 -9.01 16.92 -21.37
C ASN A 155 -10.17 17.85 -20.92
N PHE A 156 -10.15 18.26 -19.65
CA PHE A 156 -11.11 19.17 -19.03
C PHE A 156 -11.30 20.49 -19.80
N ASP A 157 -10.25 21.05 -20.40
CA ASP A 157 -10.36 22.27 -21.22
C ASP A 157 -11.26 22.07 -22.43
N TYR A 158 -11.18 20.89 -23.05
CA TYR A 158 -12.02 20.52 -24.19
C TYR A 158 -13.46 20.25 -23.76
N ILE A 159 -13.66 19.61 -22.60
CA ILE A 159 -15.00 19.40 -22.03
C ILE A 159 -15.67 20.75 -21.71
N ASN A 160 -14.91 21.73 -21.19
CA ASN A 160 -15.41 23.07 -20.92
C ASN A 160 -15.77 23.82 -22.22
N LEU A 161 -14.95 23.68 -23.27
CA LEU A 161 -15.25 24.22 -24.59
C LEU A 161 -16.54 23.63 -25.19
N LEU A 162 -16.74 22.33 -25.08
CA LEU A 162 -17.95 21.63 -25.56
C LEU A 162 -19.20 22.11 -24.81
N SER A 163 -19.09 22.32 -23.50
CA SER A 163 -20.17 22.85 -22.65
C SER A 163 -20.56 24.27 -23.04
N LYS A 164 -19.58 25.15 -23.30
CA LYS A 164 -19.83 26.54 -23.72
C LYS A 164 -20.46 26.65 -25.10
N LYS A 165 -20.19 25.70 -25.99
CA LYS A 165 -20.71 25.69 -27.37
C LYS A 165 -22.01 24.89 -27.55
N ASP A 166 -22.55 24.33 -26.46
CA ASP A 166 -23.80 23.53 -26.44
C ASP A 166 -23.82 22.39 -27.48
N ILE A 167 -22.65 21.78 -27.72
CA ILE A 167 -22.46 20.75 -28.76
C ILE A 167 -23.01 19.39 -28.31
N VAL A 168 -23.16 19.17 -27.00
CA VAL A 168 -23.56 17.89 -26.40
C VAL A 168 -24.76 18.10 -25.49
N ASN A 169 -25.91 17.53 -25.88
CA ASN A 169 -27.14 17.58 -25.09
C ASN A 169 -26.95 16.91 -23.72
N GLY A 170 -27.30 17.65 -22.66
CA GLY A 170 -27.22 17.17 -21.27
C GLY A 170 -25.87 17.39 -20.59
N LEU A 171 -24.90 18.04 -21.26
CA LEU A 171 -23.66 18.49 -20.62
C LEU A 171 -23.95 19.76 -19.78
N PRO A 172 -23.73 19.74 -18.45
CA PRO A 172 -23.99 20.89 -17.60
C PRO A 172 -22.97 22.00 -17.88
N LYS A 173 -23.42 23.26 -17.73
CA LYS A 173 -22.57 24.44 -17.89
C LYS A 173 -21.56 24.49 -16.74
N LEU A 174 -20.27 24.37 -17.10
CA LEU A 174 -19.13 24.43 -16.19
C LEU A 174 -18.59 25.86 -16.08
#